data_AF-A0A943Q6X3-F1
#
_entry.id   AF-A0A943Q6X3-F1
#
_cell.length_a   1.000
_cell.length_b   1.000
_cell.length_c   1.000
_cell.angle_alpha   90.00
_cell.angle_beta   90.00
_cell.angle_gamma   90.00
#
_symmetry.space_group_name_H-M   'P 1'
#
loop_
_entity.id
_entity.type
_entity.pdbx_description
1 polymer ?
#
loop_
_entity_poly.entity_id
_entity_poly.type
_entity_poly.pdbx_seq_one_letter_code
_entity_poly.pdbx_strand_id
1 'polypeptide(L)'
;MIEEIKLGKNSIFVDVQSKCICRAPTESNLLKYGADNSLYFGILGKSPIEEYLKKIFGTDNLKNIDKTTFAFDCYGQIARVQFNINKEGQLQLKFIERNLSKCFSDFQFEIGKNVNSKDYLLVLNFESKKLTFKEKRELDLSCN
;
A
#
# COMPACT_ATOMS: atom_id res chain seq x y z
N MET A 1 13.38 4.19 -9.83
CA MET A 1 12.46 4.51 -10.97
C MET A 1 11.11 3.93 -10.59
N ILE A 2 10.05 4.73 -10.64
CA ILE A 2 8.70 4.24 -10.31
C ILE A 2 8.11 3.58 -11.56
N GLU A 3 7.60 2.37 -11.39
CA GLU A 3 6.97 1.58 -12.44
C GLU A 3 5.46 1.42 -12.16
N GLU A 4 4.62 1.63 -13.17
CA GLU A 4 3.17 1.42 -13.06
C GLU A 4 2.79 0.01 -13.53
N ILE A 5 2.02 -0.69 -12.70
CA ILE A 5 1.52 -2.03 -12.93
C ILE A 5 -0.01 -1.98 -12.92
N LYS A 6 -0.62 -2.28 -14.07
CA LYS A 6 -2.08 -2.31 -14.23
C LYS A 6 -2.64 -3.65 -13.72
N LEU A 7 -3.65 -3.58 -12.85
CA LEU A 7 -4.46 -4.71 -12.41
C LEU A 7 -5.95 -4.41 -12.66
N GLY A 8 -6.41 -4.74 -13.87
CA GLY A 8 -7.75 -4.36 -14.31
C GLY A 8 -7.92 -2.84 -14.26
N LYS A 9 -8.85 -2.35 -13.44
CA LYS A 9 -9.12 -0.90 -13.27
C LYS A 9 -8.21 -0.20 -12.26
N ASN A 10 -7.39 -0.95 -11.52
CA ASN A 10 -6.50 -0.41 -10.51
C ASN A 10 -5.08 -0.32 -11.04
N SER A 11 -4.35 0.71 -10.59
CA SER A 11 -2.93 0.85 -10.81
C SER A 11 -2.19 0.70 -9.49
N ILE A 12 -1.11 -0.07 -9.51
CA ILE A 12 -0.10 -0.08 -8.44
C ILE A 12 1.16 0.52 -9.01
N PHE A 13 1.78 1.39 -8.25
CA PHE A 13 3.07 1.98 -8.58
C PHE A 13 4.09 1.41 -7.62
N VAL A 14 5.24 1.00 -8.13
CA VAL A 14 6.31 0.42 -7.32
C VAL A 14 7.60 1.15 -7.59
N ASP A 15 8.36 1.39 -6.52
CA ASP A 15 9.76 1.80 -6.63
C ASP A 15 10.60 0.80 -5.86
N VAL A 16 11.27 -0.08 -6.60
CA VAL A 16 12.09 -1.15 -6.02
C VAL A 16 13.27 -0.58 -5.23
N GLN A 17 13.85 0.54 -5.67
CA GLN A 17 15.04 1.12 -5.05
C GLN A 17 14.73 1.68 -3.67
N SER A 18 13.65 2.45 -3.54
CA SER A 18 13.19 2.99 -2.26
C SER A 18 12.29 2.03 -1.47
N LYS A 19 12.09 0.81 -1.99
CA LYS A 19 11.17 -0.20 -1.47
C LYS A 19 9.77 0.37 -1.19
N CYS A 20 9.22 1.11 -2.16
CA CYS A 20 7.90 1.70 -2.06
C CYS A 20 6.87 0.93 -2.87
N ILE A 21 5.67 0.84 -2.30
CA ILE A 21 4.46 0.41 -3.01
C ILE A 21 3.40 1.49 -2.82
N CYS A 22 2.88 1.99 -3.93
CA CYS A 22 1.83 3.00 -3.93
C CYS A 22 0.59 2.48 -4.65
N ARG A 23 -0.59 2.78 -4.12
CA ARG A 23 -1.86 2.52 -4.82
C ARG A 23 -2.97 3.38 -4.26
N ALA A 24 -4.02 3.55 -5.05
CA ALA A 24 -5.20 4.23 -4.57
C ALA A 24 -5.90 3.34 -3.52
N PRO A 25 -6.33 3.91 -2.38
CA PRO A 25 -7.32 3.24 -1.54
C PRO A 25 -8.64 3.10 -2.31
N THR A 26 -9.36 2.00 -2.13
CA THR A 26 -10.75 1.90 -2.62
C THR A 26 -11.68 2.63 -1.66
N GLU A 27 -12.89 2.95 -2.12
CA GLU A 27 -13.95 3.49 -1.25
C GLU A 27 -14.22 2.54 -0.07
N SER A 28 -14.22 1.22 -0.31
CA SER A 28 -14.38 0.20 0.74
C SER A 28 -13.24 0.21 1.77
N ASN A 29 -12.01 0.56 1.40
CA ASN A 29 -10.90 0.66 2.36
C ASN A 29 -11.06 1.85 3.33
N LEU A 30 -11.89 2.83 2.97
CA LEU A 30 -12.03 4.09 3.71
C LEU A 30 -13.34 4.19 4.50
N LEU A 31 -14.18 3.15 4.47
CA LEU A 31 -15.38 3.09 5.29
C LEU A 31 -14.99 3.06 6.78
N LYS A 32 -15.64 3.90 7.60
CA LYS A 32 -15.39 3.94 9.04
C LYS A 32 -15.79 2.64 9.74
N TYR A 33 -16.86 1.99 9.26
CA TYR A 33 -17.38 0.72 9.75
C TYR A 33 -17.39 -0.29 8.60
N GLY A 34 -16.94 -1.52 8.86
CA GLY A 34 -16.89 -2.56 7.83
C GLY A 34 -15.87 -2.31 6.71
N ALA A 35 -14.86 -1.47 6.95
CA ALA A 35 -13.80 -1.21 5.99
C ALA A 35 -13.11 -2.51 5.56
N ASP A 36 -12.88 -2.64 4.26
CA ASP A 36 -11.94 -3.63 3.76
C ASP A 36 -10.55 -3.23 4.24
N ASN A 37 -10.00 -4.02 5.15
CA ASN A 37 -8.67 -3.80 5.68
C ASN A 37 -7.58 -4.37 4.77
N SER A 38 -7.92 -4.90 3.60
CA SER A 38 -6.97 -5.54 2.69
C SER A 38 -6.78 -4.72 1.44
N LEU A 39 -5.52 -4.52 1.09
CA LEU A 39 -5.12 -4.01 -0.19
C LEU A 39 -4.73 -5.19 -1.07
N TYR A 40 -5.59 -5.54 -2.02
CA TYR A 40 -5.26 -6.52 -3.07
C TYR A 40 -4.17 -6.02 -4.02
N PHE A 41 -3.18 -6.89 -4.30
CA PHE A 41 -2.07 -6.62 -5.21
C PHE A 41 -1.98 -7.60 -6.37
N GLY A 42 -2.73 -8.70 -6.42
CA GLY A 42 -2.61 -9.67 -7.52
C GLY A 42 -2.82 -11.10 -7.06
N ILE A 43 -2.69 -12.04 -7.99
CA ILE A 43 -2.70 -13.49 -7.71
C ILE A 43 -1.27 -14.02 -7.85
N LEU A 44 -0.82 -14.78 -6.85
CA LEU A 44 0.45 -15.49 -6.87
C LEU A 44 0.56 -16.38 -8.12
N GLY A 45 1.69 -16.31 -8.81
CA GLY A 45 1.99 -17.05 -10.03
C GLY A 45 1.29 -16.54 -11.29
N LYS A 46 0.49 -15.47 -11.19
CA LYS A 46 -0.27 -14.92 -12.34
C LYS A 46 -0.10 -13.41 -12.52
N SER A 47 0.40 -12.71 -11.52
CA SER A 47 0.44 -11.24 -11.53
C SER A 47 1.86 -10.71 -11.75
N PRO A 48 2.06 -9.74 -12.67
CA PRO A 48 3.38 -9.16 -12.93
C PRO A 48 3.98 -8.44 -11.70
N ILE A 49 3.14 -8.04 -10.74
CA ILE A 49 3.55 -7.43 -9.47
C ILE A 49 4.47 -8.33 -8.63
N GLU A 50 4.39 -9.66 -8.81
CA GLU A 50 5.07 -10.63 -7.97
C GLU A 50 6.58 -10.41 -7.96
N GLU A 51 7.17 -10.18 -9.13
CA GLU A 51 8.62 -9.95 -9.27
C GLU A 51 9.06 -8.65 -8.60
N TYR A 52 8.20 -7.61 -8.59
CA TYR A 52 8.49 -6.36 -7.89
C TYR A 52 8.40 -6.55 -6.38
N LEU A 53 7.40 -7.28 -5.90
CA LEU A 53 7.29 -7.61 -4.47
C LEU A 53 8.49 -8.43 -3.99
N LYS A 54 8.92 -9.44 -4.76
CA LYS A 54 10.12 -10.23 -4.47
C LYS A 54 11.35 -9.34 -4.27
N LYS A 55 11.57 -8.39 -5.20
CA LYS A 55 12.68 -7.42 -5.10
C LYS A 55 12.53 -6.48 -3.90
N ILE A 56 11.34 -5.92 -3.67
CA ILE A 56 11.06 -5.00 -2.54
C ILE A 56 11.31 -5.69 -1.19
N PHE A 57 10.91 -6.96 -1.07
CA PHE A 57 11.05 -7.73 0.16
C PHE A 57 12.37 -8.49 0.28
N GLY A 58 13.19 -8.53 -0.77
CA GLY A 58 14.44 -9.27 -0.80
C GLY A 58 14.23 -10.79 -0.63
N THR A 59 13.24 -11.36 -1.31
CA THR A 59 12.93 -12.79 -1.26
C THR A 59 12.67 -13.35 -2.65
N ASP A 60 13.12 -14.58 -2.92
CA ASP A 60 12.81 -15.28 -4.17
C ASP A 60 11.42 -15.94 -4.15
N ASN A 61 10.84 -16.10 -2.95
CA ASN A 61 9.54 -16.74 -2.75
C ASN A 61 8.69 -15.92 -1.78
N LEU A 62 7.57 -15.38 -2.28
CA LEU A 62 6.64 -14.57 -1.47
C LEU A 62 5.97 -15.37 -0.35
N LYS A 63 5.93 -16.71 -0.42
CA LYS A 63 5.43 -17.53 0.68
C LYS A 63 6.31 -17.44 1.93
N ASN A 64 7.61 -17.13 1.79
CA ASN A 64 8.52 -16.98 2.92
C ASN A 64 8.20 -15.76 3.80
N ILE A 65 7.47 -14.80 3.24
CA ILE A 65 7.06 -13.59 3.94
C ILE A 65 5.55 -13.57 4.22
N ASP A 66 4.81 -14.64 3.91
CA ASP A 66 3.39 -14.72 4.25
C ASP A 66 3.20 -14.56 5.76
N LYS A 67 2.18 -13.82 6.15
CA LYS A 67 1.86 -13.40 7.51
C LYS A 67 2.90 -12.50 8.19
N THR A 68 3.95 -12.07 7.49
CA THR A 68 4.91 -11.11 8.03
C THR A 68 4.22 -9.76 8.27
N THR A 69 4.38 -9.25 9.49
CA THR A 69 3.82 -7.96 9.91
C THR A 69 4.89 -6.89 9.86
N PHE A 70 4.57 -5.78 9.20
CA PHE A 70 5.37 -4.57 9.13
C PHE A 70 4.71 -3.48 9.97
N ALA A 71 5.51 -2.79 10.78
CA ALA A 71 5.09 -1.58 11.47
C ALA A 71 5.49 -0.36 10.65
N PHE A 72 4.54 0.54 10.44
CA PHE A 72 4.76 1.81 9.76
C PHE A 72 4.40 2.96 10.69
N ASP A 73 5.20 4.02 10.68
CA ASP A 73 4.80 5.32 11.19
C ASP A 73 3.80 5.97 10.22
N CYS A 74 2.67 6.40 10.77
CA CYS A 74 1.57 7.04 10.08
C CYS A 74 1.15 8.25 10.92
N TYR A 75 1.75 9.41 10.61
CA TYR A 75 1.46 10.68 11.28
C TYR A 75 1.59 10.59 12.82
N GLY A 76 2.69 9.99 13.30
CA GLY A 76 2.96 9.82 14.73
C GLY A 76 2.24 8.62 15.38
N GLN A 77 1.51 7.83 14.60
CA GLN A 77 0.81 6.62 15.07
C GLN A 77 1.35 5.39 14.34
N ILE A 78 1.41 4.25 15.04
CA ILE A 78 1.86 3.00 14.43
C ILE A 78 0.69 2.32 13.70
N ALA A 79 0.86 2.09 12.41
CA ALA A 79 0.00 1.24 11.59
C ALA A 79 0.70 -0.11 11.35
N ARG A 80 0.11 -1.20 11.85
CA ARG A 80 0.59 -2.56 11.57
C ARG A 80 -0.11 -3.13 10.34
N VAL A 81 0.69 -3.52 9.36
CA VAL A 81 0.25 -4.05 8.06
C VAL A 81 0.91 -5.40 7.83
N GLN A 82 0.10 -6.44 7.64
CA GLN A 82 0.54 -7.80 7.39
C GLN A 82 0.53 -8.11 5.90
N PHE A 83 1.62 -8.65 5.36
CA PHE A 83 1.58 -9.31 4.06
C PHE A 83 0.86 -10.65 4.19
N ASN A 84 -0.13 -10.88 3.34
CA ASN A 84 -1.04 -12.00 3.43
C ASN A 84 -1.26 -12.61 2.04
N ILE A 85 -1.03 -13.92 1.93
CA ILE A 85 -1.45 -14.73 0.80
C ILE A 85 -2.67 -15.53 1.25
N ASN A 86 -3.84 -15.25 0.67
CA ASN A 86 -5.05 -15.97 1.06
C ASN A 86 -5.12 -17.38 0.41
N LYS A 87 -6.18 -18.14 0.71
CA LYS A 87 -6.34 -19.54 0.21
C LYS A 87 -6.44 -19.61 -1.31
N GLU A 88 -6.94 -18.56 -1.94
CA GLU A 88 -7.06 -18.39 -3.38
C GLU A 88 -5.76 -17.86 -4.03
N GLY A 89 -4.70 -17.64 -3.24
CA GLY A 89 -3.42 -17.12 -3.70
C GLY A 89 -3.40 -15.60 -3.91
N GLN A 90 -4.38 -14.86 -3.41
CA GLN A 90 -4.40 -13.39 -3.49
C GLN A 90 -3.29 -12.81 -2.64
N LEU A 91 -2.44 -11.99 -3.26
CA LEU A 91 -1.41 -11.18 -2.62
C LEU A 91 -2.09 -9.94 -2.03
N GLN A 92 -1.98 -9.76 -0.72
CA GLN A 92 -2.67 -8.69 0.00
C GLN A 92 -1.76 -8.04 1.05
N LEU A 93 -1.93 -6.74 1.27
CA LEU A 93 -1.46 -6.08 2.49
C LEU A 93 -2.67 -5.78 3.38
N LYS A 94 -2.72 -6.41 4.55
CA LYS A 94 -3.84 -6.34 5.49
C LYS A 94 -3.50 -5.44 6.68
N PHE A 95 -4.27 -4.41 6.89
CA PHE A 95 -4.25 -3.57 8.08
C PHE A 95 -4.86 -4.32 9.28
N ILE A 96 -4.06 -4.61 10.31
CA ILE A 96 -4.49 -5.52 11.40
C ILE A 96 -4.93 -4.80 12.68
N GLU A 97 -4.40 -3.62 12.98
CA GLU A 97 -4.71 -2.89 14.23
C GLU A 97 -5.20 -1.46 14.01
N ARG A 98 -4.79 -0.83 12.91
CA ARG A 98 -5.22 0.50 12.48
C ARG A 98 -5.70 0.39 11.05
N ASN A 99 -7.00 0.60 10.80
CA ASN A 99 -7.54 0.52 9.45
C ASN A 99 -7.13 1.73 8.61
N LEU A 100 -7.23 1.58 7.28
CA LEU A 100 -6.80 2.62 6.35
C LEU A 100 -7.63 3.90 6.46
N SER A 101 -8.91 3.81 6.88
CA SER A 101 -9.75 4.98 7.13
C SER A 101 -9.17 5.89 8.22
N LYS A 102 -8.65 5.31 9.32
CA LYS A 102 -8.00 6.10 10.38
C LYS A 102 -6.73 6.77 9.87
N CYS A 103 -5.86 6.03 9.17
CA CYS A 103 -4.66 6.59 8.56
C CYS A 103 -4.97 7.78 7.63
N PHE A 104 -6.06 7.67 6.86
CA PHE A 104 -6.48 8.76 5.96
C PHE A 104 -7.06 9.96 6.72
N SER A 105 -7.80 9.74 7.82
CA SER A 105 -8.22 10.84 8.69
C SER A 105 -7.05 11.55 9.36
N ASP A 106 -6.03 10.82 9.81
CA ASP A 106 -4.82 11.43 10.40
C ASP A 106 -4.11 12.31 9.35
N PHE A 107 -3.99 11.81 8.12
CA PHE A 107 -3.47 12.58 7.00
C PHE A 107 -4.26 13.88 6.78
N GLN A 108 -5.58 13.80 6.71
CA GLN A 108 -6.44 14.97 6.52
C GLN A 108 -6.30 15.99 7.67
N PHE A 109 -6.13 15.48 8.90
CA PHE A 109 -5.85 16.31 10.07
C PHE A 109 -4.48 17.01 9.95
N GLU A 110 -3.43 16.27 9.58
CA GLU A 110 -2.06 16.78 9.42
C GLU A 110 -2.01 17.92 8.39
N ILE A 111 -2.69 17.77 7.25
CA ILE A 111 -2.72 18.81 6.20
C ILE A 111 -3.77 19.90 6.44
N GLY A 112 -4.58 19.79 7.50
CA GLY A 112 -5.60 20.76 7.86
C GLY A 112 -6.76 20.91 6.85
N LYS A 113 -6.99 19.92 5.97
CA LYS A 113 -8.07 19.97 4.97
C LYS A 113 -8.69 18.61 4.69
N ASN A 114 -10.01 18.62 4.43
CA ASN A 114 -10.72 17.48 3.87
C ASN A 114 -10.44 17.38 2.37
N VAL A 115 -10.07 16.19 1.92
CA VAL A 115 -9.72 15.93 0.52
C VAL A 115 -10.38 14.68 -0.02
N ASN A 116 -10.61 14.64 -1.33
CA ASN A 116 -11.15 13.48 -2.01
C ASN A 116 -10.08 12.40 -2.13
N SER A 117 -10.31 11.24 -1.52
CA SER A 117 -9.36 10.12 -1.55
C SER A 117 -9.03 9.60 -2.95
N LYS A 118 -9.89 9.85 -3.94
CA LYS A 118 -9.63 9.50 -5.34
C LYS A 118 -8.45 10.25 -5.94
N ASP A 119 -8.07 11.39 -5.35
CA ASP A 119 -6.94 12.20 -5.81
C ASP A 119 -5.62 11.79 -5.17
N TYR A 120 -5.62 10.83 -4.23
CA TYR A 120 -4.45 10.44 -3.46
C TYR A 120 -4.09 8.97 -3.68
N LEU A 121 -2.79 8.68 -3.60
CA LEU A 121 -2.29 7.32 -3.41
C LEU A 121 -1.84 7.16 -1.96
N LEU A 122 -2.15 5.98 -1.40
CA LEU A 122 -1.44 5.47 -0.24
C LEU A 122 -0.03 5.08 -0.68
N VAL A 123 0.98 5.48 0.10
CA VAL A 123 2.39 5.13 -0.10
C VAL A 123 2.86 4.32 1.10
N LEU A 124 3.31 3.09 0.84
CA LEU A 124 3.91 2.19 1.83
C LEU A 124 5.40 2.07 1.52
N ASN A 125 6.24 2.76 2.29
CA ASN A 125 7.68 2.74 2.12
C ASN A 125 8.30 1.78 3.15
N PHE A 126 8.75 0.61 2.68
CA PHE A 126 9.27 -0.47 3.52
C PHE A 126 10.71 -0.21 3.99
N GLU A 127 11.44 0.70 3.37
CA GLU A 127 12.79 1.13 3.80
C GLU A 127 12.69 2.04 5.02
N SER A 128 12.01 3.18 4.87
CA SER A 128 11.83 4.22 5.91
C SER A 128 10.76 3.88 6.94
N LYS A 129 9.99 2.81 6.74
CA LYS A 129 8.85 2.40 7.58
C LYS A 129 7.81 3.50 7.73
N LYS A 130 7.53 4.23 6.65
CA LYS A 130 6.49 5.27 6.62
C LYS A 130 5.29 4.86 5.79
N LEU A 131 4.11 5.20 6.29
CA LEU A 131 2.84 5.15 5.58
C LEU A 131 2.34 6.58 5.41
N THR A 132 2.29 7.05 4.17
CA THR A 132 1.87 8.42 3.83
C THR A 132 0.83 8.42 2.72
N PHE A 133 0.25 9.59 2.46
CA PHE A 133 -0.61 9.81 1.31
C PHE A 133 0.00 10.91 0.45
N LYS A 134 0.01 10.72 -0.87
CA LYS A 134 0.50 11.71 -1.83
C LYS A 134 -0.55 11.96 -2.90
N GLU A 135 -0.63 13.19 -3.41
CA GLU A 135 -1.51 13.48 -4.53
C GLU A 135 -1.05 12.68 -5.76
N LYS A 136 -1.99 12.18 -6.56
CA LYS A 136 -1.67 11.49 -7.82
C LYS A 136 -0.87 12.37 -8.77
N ARG A 137 -1.03 13.69 -8.68
CA ARG A 137 -0.29 14.68 -9.48
C ARG A 137 1.12 14.94 -8.95
N GLU A 138 1.37 14.68 -7.66
CA GLU A 138 2.71 14.71 -7.06
C GLU A 138 3.52 13.45 -7.40
N LEU A 139 2.87 12.42 -7.94
CA LEU A 139 3.53 11.37 -8.71
C LEU A 139 3.79 11.84 -10.14
N ASP A 140 4.25 13.08 -10.30
CA ASP A 140 5.11 13.42 -11.41
C ASP A 140 6.43 12.66 -11.17
N LEU A 141 6.78 11.80 -12.12
CA LEU A 141 7.87 10.82 -12.05
C LEU A 141 9.28 11.46 -12.13
N SER A 142 9.46 12.64 -11.54
CA SER A 142 10.75 13.30 -11.34
C SER A 142 11.17 13.16 -9.87
N CYS A 143 12.01 12.17 -9.62
CA CYS A 143 12.91 12.24 -8.48
C CYS A 143 13.84 13.45 -8.70
N ASN A 144 13.63 14.52 -7.93
CA ASN A 144 14.74 15.38 -7.51
C ASN A 144 15.05 15.06 -6.05
#